data_AF-A0A7X0H4M2-F1
#
_entry.id   AF-A0A7X0H4M2-F1
#
_cell.length_a   1.000
_cell.length_b   1.000
_cell.length_c   1.000
_cell.angle_alpha   90.00
_cell.angle_beta   90.00
_cell.angle_gamma   90.00
#
_symmetry.space_group_name_H-M   'P 1'
#
loop_
_entity.id
_entity.type
_entity.pdbx_description
1 polymer ?
#
loop_
_entity_poly.entity_id
_entity_poly.type
_entity_poly.pdbx_seq_one_letter_code
_entity_poly.pdbx_strand_id
1 'polypeptide(L)'
;MTRAGEDILARYDSWAIEELRRHRLVWTGWGGDRALAEDEILLIPGLDGIGFRKIDTIDQHRLRLSLLSILWRATVSKMHEFREIRMLPNERRRLTHMVRTGRVEPLSFFPVMLFQLSSRGEVHNLSPITQHKRRDVTDPDKGTIPIFRFYFDGLIVHFHRKDRAKDVEAMGPMMVGRGKELLVGVRPYDGSWQEENLEVLKAEAEERWPGHLGRIHRS
;
A
#
# COMPACT_ATOMS: atom_id res chain seq x y z
N MET A 1 19.25 17.26 1.87
CA MET A 1 19.08 16.48 0.62
C MET A 1 19.70 17.28 -0.50
N THR A 2 20.13 16.67 -1.62
CA THR A 2 20.60 17.45 -2.79
C THR A 2 19.43 17.69 -3.73
N ARG A 3 19.42 18.83 -4.43
CA ARG A 3 18.38 19.20 -5.41
C ARG A 3 18.13 18.09 -6.45
N ALA A 4 19.20 17.51 -6.99
CA ALA A 4 19.10 16.38 -7.92
C ALA A 4 18.40 15.15 -7.32
N GLY A 5 18.53 14.92 -6.00
CA GLY A 5 17.82 13.86 -5.30
C GLY A 5 16.33 14.16 -5.13
N GLU A 6 15.98 15.41 -4.83
CA GLU A 6 14.59 15.88 -4.76
C GLU A 6 13.90 15.77 -6.11
N ASP A 7 14.58 16.13 -7.19
CA ASP A 7 14.05 16.03 -8.56
C ASP A 7 13.73 14.58 -8.96
N ILE A 8 14.54 13.60 -8.53
CA ILE A 8 14.26 12.17 -8.77
C ILE A 8 12.96 11.76 -8.08
N LEU A 9 12.79 12.15 -6.82
CA LEU A 9 11.61 11.78 -6.04
C LEU A 9 10.36 12.46 -6.56
N ALA A 10 10.44 13.75 -6.92
CA ALA A 10 9.32 14.48 -7.50
C ALA A 10 8.82 13.80 -8.79
N ARG A 11 9.72 13.31 -9.65
CA ARG A 11 9.34 12.57 -10.87
C ARG A 11 8.63 11.24 -10.59
N TYR A 12 9.00 10.55 -9.52
CA TYR A 12 8.31 9.33 -9.11
C TYR A 12 6.92 9.63 -8.54
N ASP A 13 6.81 10.68 -7.73
CA ASP A 13 5.59 11.06 -7.03
C ASP A 13 4.54 11.60 -8.01
N SER A 14 4.92 12.56 -8.87
CA SER A 14 4.01 13.14 -9.88
C SER A 14 3.43 12.06 -10.80
N TRP A 15 4.30 11.18 -11.30
CA TRP A 15 3.86 10.10 -12.18
C TRP A 15 2.97 9.08 -11.46
N ALA A 16 3.32 8.69 -10.22
CA ALA A 16 2.54 7.70 -9.48
C ALA A 16 1.15 8.23 -9.14
N ILE A 17 1.04 9.49 -8.71
CA ILE A 17 -0.26 10.11 -8.39
C ILE A 17 -1.16 10.12 -9.63
N GLU A 18 -0.62 10.51 -10.79
CA GLU A 18 -1.35 10.54 -12.05
C GLU A 18 -1.84 9.14 -12.44
N GLU A 19 -0.96 8.15 -12.44
CA GLU A 19 -1.31 6.78 -12.82
C GLU A 19 -2.27 6.11 -11.84
N LEU A 20 -2.04 6.24 -10.53
CA LEU A 20 -2.94 5.67 -9.53
C LEU A 20 -4.36 6.24 -9.67
N ARG A 21 -4.50 7.53 -10.00
CA ARG A 21 -5.81 8.14 -10.27
C ARG A 21 -6.39 7.67 -11.60
N ARG A 22 -5.59 7.63 -12.67
CA ARG A 22 -6.01 7.19 -14.01
C ARG A 22 -6.59 5.77 -13.99
N HIS A 23 -5.99 4.86 -13.22
CA HIS A 23 -6.45 3.47 -13.07
C HIS A 23 -7.51 3.28 -11.98
N ARG A 24 -7.99 4.37 -11.37
CA ARG A 24 -8.92 4.35 -10.24
C ARG A 24 -8.42 3.45 -9.11
N LEU A 25 -7.12 3.42 -8.83
CA LEU A 25 -6.53 2.63 -7.72
C LEU A 25 -6.66 3.33 -6.37
N VAL A 26 -6.80 4.65 -6.38
CA VAL A 26 -7.08 5.49 -5.20
C VAL A 26 -8.43 6.19 -5.38
N TRP A 27 -9.13 6.46 -4.28
CA TRP A 27 -10.50 7.02 -4.30
C TRP A 27 -10.59 8.38 -4.98
N THR A 28 -9.56 9.22 -4.87
CA THR A 28 -9.49 10.51 -5.58
C THR A 28 -9.50 10.36 -7.10
N GLY A 29 -9.21 9.18 -7.65
CA GLY A 29 -9.36 8.85 -9.07
C GLY A 29 -10.77 8.43 -9.48
N TRP A 30 -11.68 8.16 -8.53
CA TRP A 30 -13.00 7.58 -8.81
C TRP A 30 -14.04 8.63 -9.23
N GLY A 31 -13.72 9.93 -9.18
CA GLY A 31 -14.70 10.98 -9.46
C GLY A 31 -15.86 10.96 -8.45
N GLY A 32 -17.08 10.75 -8.92
CA GLY A 32 -18.29 10.69 -8.10
C GLY A 32 -18.62 9.31 -7.53
N ASP A 33 -17.94 8.25 -7.99
CA ASP A 33 -18.31 6.88 -7.66
C ASP A 33 -18.02 6.56 -6.19
N ARG A 34 -18.96 5.87 -5.53
CA ARG A 34 -18.83 5.44 -4.13
C ARG A 34 -18.27 4.03 -3.99
N ALA A 35 -18.34 3.22 -5.03
CA ALA A 35 -17.82 1.87 -5.10
C ALA A 35 -17.35 1.54 -6.52
N LEU A 36 -16.45 0.58 -6.63
CA LEU A 36 -16.10 -0.05 -7.91
C LEU A 36 -17.28 -0.89 -8.39
N ALA A 37 -17.48 -0.96 -9.70
CA ALA A 37 -18.52 -1.82 -10.25
C ALA A 37 -18.12 -3.30 -10.11
N GLU A 38 -19.11 -4.18 -9.90
CA GLU A 38 -18.85 -5.62 -9.68
C GLU A 38 -18.16 -6.29 -10.87
N ASP A 39 -18.45 -5.84 -12.09
CA ASP A 39 -17.84 -6.34 -13.33
C ASP A 39 -16.36 -5.95 -13.49
N GLU A 40 -15.87 -5.00 -12.69
CA GLU A 40 -14.45 -4.71 -12.58
C GLU A 40 -13.71 -5.73 -11.70
N ILE A 41 -14.43 -6.52 -10.89
CA ILE A 41 -13.86 -7.37 -9.85
C ILE A 41 -14.00 -8.84 -10.24
N LEU A 42 -12.88 -9.53 -10.33
CA LEU A 42 -12.83 -10.99 -10.40
C LEU A 42 -13.08 -11.54 -8.99
N LEU A 43 -14.35 -11.75 -8.64
CA LEU A 43 -14.77 -12.23 -7.33
C LEU A 43 -14.25 -13.64 -7.05
N ILE A 44 -13.83 -13.89 -5.81
CA ILE A 44 -13.49 -15.23 -5.33
C ILE A 44 -14.80 -15.92 -4.90
N PRO A 45 -15.14 -17.09 -5.44
CA PRO A 45 -16.33 -17.83 -5.04
C PRO A 45 -16.38 -18.08 -3.53
N GLY A 46 -17.53 -17.76 -2.93
CA GLY A 46 -17.77 -17.96 -1.49
C GLY A 46 -17.24 -16.85 -0.58
N LEU A 47 -16.62 -15.80 -1.12
CA LEU A 47 -16.17 -14.63 -0.36
C LEU A 47 -16.86 -13.36 -0.87
N ASP A 48 -17.74 -12.79 -0.05
CA ASP A 48 -18.54 -11.63 -0.44
C ASP A 48 -17.69 -10.38 -0.67
N GLY A 49 -17.84 -9.76 -1.84
CA GLY A 49 -17.11 -8.56 -2.27
C GLY A 49 -15.57 -8.69 -2.36
N ILE A 50 -15.00 -9.87 -2.10
CA ILE A 50 -13.55 -10.11 -2.11
C ILE A 50 -13.14 -10.72 -3.45
N GLY A 51 -12.10 -10.16 -4.05
CA GLY A 51 -11.65 -10.61 -5.36
C GLY A 51 -10.35 -9.95 -5.81
N PHE A 52 -10.18 -9.85 -7.12
CA PHE A 52 -9.05 -9.19 -7.75
C PHE A 52 -9.46 -8.23 -8.85
N ARG A 53 -8.74 -7.12 -8.98
CA ARG A 53 -8.78 -6.27 -10.16
C ARG A 53 -7.55 -6.49 -11.01
N LYS A 54 -7.75 -6.59 -12.32
CA LYS A 54 -6.67 -6.71 -13.30
C LYS A 54 -6.35 -5.35 -13.88
N ILE A 55 -5.08 -4.96 -13.84
CA ILE A 55 -4.56 -3.68 -14.36
C ILE A 55 -3.48 -3.97 -15.40
N ASP A 56 -3.78 -3.71 -16.67
CA ASP A 56 -2.95 -4.15 -17.80
C ASP A 56 -2.07 -3.06 -18.42
N THR A 57 -2.38 -1.79 -18.17
CA THR A 57 -1.74 -0.65 -18.87
C THR A 57 -0.92 0.25 -17.96
N ILE A 58 -0.59 -0.21 -16.75
CA ILE A 58 0.27 0.51 -15.82
C ILE A 58 1.73 0.07 -15.98
N ASP A 59 2.66 1.02 -16.04
CA ASP A 59 4.10 0.71 -16.02
C ASP A 59 4.48 0.18 -14.62
N GLN A 60 4.53 -1.14 -14.50
CA GLN A 60 4.80 -1.79 -13.22
C GLN A 60 6.21 -1.56 -12.69
N HIS A 61 7.19 -1.36 -13.56
CA HIS A 61 8.56 -1.06 -13.15
C HIS A 61 8.64 0.31 -12.50
N ARG A 62 8.01 1.30 -13.14
CA ARG A 62 7.94 2.66 -12.60
C ARG A 62 7.06 2.73 -11.35
N LEU A 63 5.96 1.97 -11.30
CA LEU A 63 5.14 1.81 -10.10
C LEU A 63 5.95 1.25 -8.93
N ARG A 64 6.69 0.16 -9.16
CA ARG A 64 7.56 -0.42 -8.14
C ARG A 64 8.57 0.60 -7.62
N LEU A 65 9.25 1.34 -8.50
CA LEU A 65 10.22 2.35 -8.09
C LEU A 65 9.58 3.49 -7.29
N SER A 66 8.40 3.97 -7.70
CA SER A 66 7.67 4.99 -6.96
C SER A 66 7.31 4.51 -5.55
N LEU A 67 6.79 3.29 -5.41
CA LEU A 67 6.46 2.69 -4.11
C LEU A 67 7.72 2.48 -3.25
N LEU A 68 8.81 1.97 -3.83
CA LEU A 68 10.09 1.83 -3.13
C LEU A 68 10.69 3.18 -2.71
N SER A 69 10.45 4.24 -3.48
CA SER A 69 10.88 5.60 -3.12
C SER A 69 10.13 6.12 -1.89
N ILE A 70 8.83 5.82 -1.76
CA ILE A 70 8.03 6.12 -0.58
C ILE A 70 8.56 5.36 0.64
N LEU A 71 8.79 4.05 0.50
CA LEU A 71 9.38 3.23 1.57
C LEU A 71 10.74 3.80 1.98
N TRP A 72 11.59 4.17 1.03
CA TRP A 72 12.89 4.77 1.31
C TRP A 72 12.76 6.03 2.14
N ARG A 73 11.88 6.96 1.76
CA ARG A 73 11.62 8.21 2.51
C ARG A 73 11.19 7.90 3.95
N ALA A 74 10.29 6.93 4.14
CA ALA A 74 9.87 6.52 5.48
C ALA A 74 11.04 6.01 6.34
N THR A 75 11.98 5.25 5.75
CA THR A 75 13.15 4.74 6.51
C THR A 75 14.20 5.79 6.89
N VAL A 76 14.28 6.90 6.14
CA VAL A 76 15.25 7.97 6.40
C VAL A 76 14.65 9.15 7.15
N SER A 77 13.32 9.22 7.23
CA SER A 77 12.60 10.26 7.95
C SER A 77 12.83 10.15 9.46
N LYS A 78 12.86 11.31 10.12
CA LYS A 78 12.87 11.44 11.59
C LYS A 78 11.48 11.74 12.16
N MET A 79 10.47 11.89 11.30
CA MET A 79 9.09 12.14 11.72
C MET A 79 8.58 10.95 12.53
N HIS A 80 7.77 11.25 13.56
CA HIS A 80 7.33 10.27 14.54
C HIS A 80 6.43 9.20 13.91
N GLU A 81 5.68 9.59 12.89
CA GLU A 81 4.75 8.79 12.10
C GLU A 81 5.45 7.61 11.38
N PHE A 82 6.75 7.72 11.11
CA PHE A 82 7.53 6.64 10.47
C PHE A 82 8.41 5.85 11.46
N ARG A 83 8.21 6.02 12.78
CA ARG A 83 9.04 5.37 13.81
C ARG A 83 9.06 3.85 13.72
N GLU A 84 8.01 3.24 13.17
CA GLU A 84 7.90 1.78 13.00
C GLU A 84 8.64 1.25 11.77
N ILE A 85 8.94 2.12 10.80
CA ILE A 85 9.57 1.72 9.54
C ILE A 85 11.09 1.65 9.74
N ARG A 86 11.53 0.54 10.33
CA ARG A 86 12.94 0.28 10.65
C ARG A 86 13.54 -0.75 9.71
N MET A 87 14.66 -0.37 9.09
CA MET A 87 15.36 -1.16 8.08
C MET A 87 16.84 -1.27 8.44
N LEU A 88 17.47 -2.40 8.11
CA LEU A 88 18.90 -2.59 8.35
C LEU A 88 19.73 -1.62 7.50
N PRO A 89 20.92 -1.19 7.96
CA PRO A 89 21.76 -0.27 7.19
C PRO A 89 22.07 -0.75 5.76
N ASN A 90 22.31 -2.05 5.58
CA ASN A 90 22.61 -2.64 4.28
C ASN A 90 21.41 -2.59 3.32
N GLU A 91 20.22 -2.93 3.84
CA GLU A 91 18.96 -2.86 3.09
C GLU A 91 18.67 -1.42 2.66
N ARG A 92 18.85 -0.45 3.57
CA ARG A 92 18.65 0.97 3.27
C ARG A 92 19.62 1.48 2.20
N ARG A 93 20.90 1.07 2.24
CA ARG A 93 21.87 1.42 1.19
C ARG A 93 21.47 0.84 -0.17
N ARG A 94 21.01 -0.41 -0.19
CA ARG A 94 20.50 -1.05 -1.41
C ARG A 94 19.28 -0.32 -1.96
N LEU A 95 18.30 -0.03 -1.11
CA LEU A 95 17.10 0.72 -1.49
C LEU A 95 17.43 2.11 -2.01
N THR A 96 18.38 2.81 -1.36
CA THR A 96 18.89 4.11 -1.83
C THR A 96 19.49 4.00 -3.23
N HIS A 97 20.29 2.96 -3.48
CA HIS A 97 20.88 2.72 -4.80
C HIS A 97 19.80 2.45 -5.86
N MET A 98 18.81 1.61 -5.56
CA MET A 98 17.71 1.29 -6.46
C MET A 98 16.92 2.53 -6.86
N VAL A 99 16.48 3.32 -5.89
CA VAL A 99 15.70 4.55 -6.12
C VAL A 99 16.51 5.57 -6.94
N ARG A 100 17.80 5.75 -6.64
CA ARG A 100 18.67 6.70 -7.35
C ARG A 100 19.03 6.29 -8.77
N THR A 101 19.16 4.99 -9.03
CA THR A 101 19.60 4.47 -10.34
C THR A 101 18.44 3.99 -11.22
N GLY A 102 17.22 3.96 -10.69
CA GLY A 102 16.06 3.39 -11.39
C GLY A 102 16.14 1.87 -11.55
N ARG A 103 16.94 1.17 -10.73
CA ARG A 103 17.06 -0.29 -10.78
C ARG A 103 15.94 -0.96 -10.00
N VAL A 104 15.12 -1.75 -10.69
CA VAL A 104 13.91 -2.39 -10.16
C VAL A 104 14.20 -3.73 -9.47
N GLU A 105 15.27 -4.40 -9.90
CA GLU A 105 15.65 -5.75 -9.46
C GLU A 105 16.56 -5.76 -8.21
N PRO A 106 16.51 -6.83 -7.40
CA PRO A 106 15.64 -8.00 -7.55
C PRO A 106 14.22 -7.74 -7.03
N LEU A 107 13.20 -8.33 -7.66
CA LEU A 107 11.81 -8.26 -7.17
C LEU A 107 11.64 -8.86 -5.76
N SER A 108 12.50 -9.81 -5.39
CA SER A 108 12.53 -10.42 -4.05
C SER A 108 13.02 -9.48 -2.95
N PHE A 109 13.60 -8.32 -3.27
CA PHE A 109 13.98 -7.32 -2.29
C PHE A 109 12.81 -6.35 -2.04
N PHE A 110 12.16 -6.47 -0.88
CA PHE A 110 10.86 -5.86 -0.60
C PHE A 110 9.83 -6.14 -1.71
N PRO A 111 9.34 -7.38 -1.82
CA PRO A 111 8.19 -7.69 -2.67
C PRO A 111 7.03 -6.77 -2.32
N VAL A 112 6.35 -6.26 -3.34
CA VAL A 112 5.26 -5.29 -3.20
C VAL A 112 3.99 -5.90 -3.73
N MET A 113 2.93 -5.86 -2.92
CA MET A 113 1.56 -6.21 -3.32
C MET A 113 0.62 -5.07 -3.01
N LEU A 114 -0.43 -4.94 -3.84
CA LEU A 114 -1.45 -3.91 -3.71
C LEU A 114 -2.78 -4.54 -3.31
N PHE A 115 -3.46 -3.88 -2.38
CA PHE A 115 -4.83 -4.20 -1.97
C PHE A 115 -5.66 -2.92 -2.05
N GLN A 116 -6.82 -2.98 -2.68
CA GLN A 116 -7.70 -1.85 -2.88
C GLN A 116 -9.03 -2.09 -2.16
N LEU A 117 -9.53 -1.05 -1.50
CA LEU A 117 -10.90 -1.05 -0.99
C LEU A 117 -11.88 -0.79 -2.13
N SER A 118 -12.86 -1.68 -2.34
CA SER A 118 -13.87 -1.57 -3.40
C SER A 118 -15.00 -0.59 -3.08
N SER A 119 -15.16 -0.18 -1.83
CA SER A 119 -16.06 0.90 -1.42
C SER A 119 -15.28 2.03 -0.75
N ARG A 120 -15.81 3.25 -0.85
CA ARG A 120 -15.28 4.38 -0.08
C ARG A 120 -15.58 4.19 1.40
N GLY A 121 -14.54 4.33 2.20
CA GLY A 121 -14.64 4.52 3.64
C GLY A 121 -14.33 5.96 4.02
N GLU A 122 -13.88 6.13 5.25
CA GLU A 122 -13.50 7.44 5.74
C GLU A 122 -12.15 7.90 5.19
N VAL A 123 -12.07 9.20 4.88
CA VAL A 123 -10.83 9.82 4.43
C VAL A 123 -9.94 10.07 5.64
N HIS A 124 -8.81 9.38 5.70
CA HIS A 124 -7.83 9.54 6.76
C HIS A 124 -6.40 9.34 6.24
N ASN A 125 -5.43 9.91 6.96
CA ASN A 125 -4.00 9.70 6.68
C ASN A 125 -3.41 8.78 7.74
N LEU A 126 -3.52 7.47 7.51
CA LEU A 126 -2.96 6.49 8.44
C LEU A 126 -1.43 6.42 8.29
N SER A 127 -0.71 6.62 9.39
CA SER A 127 0.74 6.43 9.45
C SER A 127 1.12 5.00 9.04
N PRO A 128 2.23 4.81 8.31
CA PRO A 128 2.69 3.46 7.99
C PRO A 128 3.04 2.66 9.24
N ILE A 129 2.67 1.39 9.25
CA ILE A 129 2.86 0.49 10.40
C ILE A 129 3.61 -0.78 10.03
N THR A 130 4.19 -1.44 11.03
CA THR A 130 4.66 -2.83 10.90
C THR A 130 3.54 -3.80 11.27
N GLN A 131 3.26 -4.77 10.41
CA GLN A 131 2.18 -5.75 10.64
C GLN A 131 2.64 -7.17 10.26
N HIS A 132 1.93 -8.18 10.76
CA HIS A 132 1.99 -9.54 10.26
C HIS A 132 0.74 -9.85 9.43
N LYS A 133 0.92 -10.05 8.12
CA LYS A 133 -0.16 -10.43 7.19
C LYS A 133 -0.33 -11.95 7.18
N ARG A 134 -1.55 -12.47 7.19
CA ARG A 134 -1.79 -13.90 6.94
C ARG A 134 -1.31 -14.29 5.54
N ARG A 135 -0.68 -15.45 5.42
CA ARG A 135 -0.24 -15.99 4.11
C ARG A 135 -1.41 -16.37 3.24
N ASP A 136 -2.42 -16.94 3.88
CA ASP A 136 -3.65 -17.38 3.26
C ASP A 136 -4.82 -16.87 4.10
N VAL A 137 -5.82 -16.29 3.44
CA VAL A 137 -7.00 -15.76 4.11
C VAL A 137 -7.95 -16.90 4.49
N THR A 138 -7.89 -18.03 3.77
CA THR A 138 -8.72 -19.23 3.97
C THR A 138 -8.10 -20.24 4.92
N ASP A 139 -6.78 -20.18 5.16
CA ASP A 139 -6.05 -21.12 6.00
C ASP A 139 -5.14 -20.39 7.01
N PRO A 140 -5.55 -20.26 8.29
CA PRO A 140 -4.76 -19.60 9.32
C PRO A 140 -3.47 -20.35 9.70
N ASP A 141 -3.41 -21.66 9.46
CA ASP A 141 -2.27 -22.50 9.87
C ASP A 141 -1.05 -22.31 8.95
N LYS A 142 -1.26 -21.70 7.77
CA LYS A 142 -0.15 -21.27 6.89
C LYS A 142 0.66 -20.10 7.48
N GLY A 143 0.25 -19.56 8.62
CA GLY A 143 1.01 -18.56 9.37
C GLY A 143 1.01 -17.18 8.73
N THR A 144 1.97 -16.35 9.13
CA THR A 144 2.02 -14.93 8.76
C THR A 144 3.35 -14.52 8.11
N ILE A 145 3.35 -13.34 7.47
CA ILE A 145 4.50 -12.69 6.87
C ILE A 145 4.64 -11.29 7.48
N PRO A 146 5.83 -10.89 7.96
CA PRO A 146 6.07 -9.52 8.38
C PRO A 146 6.08 -8.57 7.17
N ILE A 147 5.26 -7.53 7.25
CA ILE A 147 5.11 -6.50 6.22
C ILE A 147 5.29 -5.11 6.82
N PHE A 148 5.65 -4.15 5.97
CA PHE A 148 5.26 -2.76 6.19
C PHE A 148 3.97 -2.48 5.43
N ARG A 149 3.00 -1.88 6.11
CA ARG A 149 1.72 -1.51 5.54
C ARG A 149 1.63 0.00 5.40
N PHE A 150 1.37 0.45 4.18
CA PHE A 150 1.12 1.86 3.87
C PHE A 150 -0.30 1.99 3.34
N TYR A 151 -0.98 3.06 3.74
CA TYR A 151 -2.32 3.39 3.28
C TYR A 151 -2.30 4.69 2.47
N PHE A 152 -2.95 4.69 1.32
CA PHE A 152 -3.07 5.82 0.40
C PHE A 152 -4.50 5.85 -0.15
N ASP A 153 -5.40 6.59 0.49
CA ASP A 153 -6.69 6.95 -0.13
C ASP A 153 -7.44 5.75 -0.75
N GLY A 154 -7.71 4.73 0.07
CA GLY A 154 -8.35 3.47 -0.35
C GLY A 154 -7.40 2.39 -0.90
N LEU A 155 -6.15 2.74 -1.23
CA LEU A 155 -5.11 1.80 -1.65
C LEU A 155 -4.20 1.42 -0.48
N ILE A 156 -3.89 0.15 -0.37
CA ILE A 156 -3.05 -0.42 0.67
C ILE A 156 -1.86 -1.09 0.00
N VAL A 157 -0.66 -0.71 0.42
CA VAL A 157 0.60 -1.23 -0.11
C VAL A 157 1.28 -2.05 0.96
N HIS A 158 1.55 -3.30 0.64
CA HIS A 158 2.31 -4.21 1.50
C HIS A 158 3.73 -4.39 0.96
N PHE A 159 4.72 -3.99 1.75
CA PHE A 159 6.13 -4.28 1.50
C PHE A 159 6.57 -5.45 2.37
N HIS A 160 6.90 -6.57 1.75
CA HIS A 160 7.25 -7.79 2.46
C HIS A 160 8.71 -7.77 2.94
N ARG A 161 8.97 -8.19 4.19
CA ARG A 161 10.28 -8.01 4.83
C ARG A 161 11.14 -9.27 4.90
N LYS A 162 10.56 -10.47 4.75
CA LYS A 162 11.27 -11.75 4.95
C LYS A 162 10.62 -12.87 4.13
N ASP A 163 10.64 -12.75 2.81
CA ASP A 163 10.13 -13.79 1.93
C ASP A 163 11.24 -14.70 1.41
N ARG A 164 10.96 -16.00 1.36
CA ARG A 164 11.81 -16.96 0.66
C ARG A 164 11.61 -16.73 -0.84
N ALA A 165 12.64 -16.95 -1.65
CA ALA A 165 12.53 -16.79 -3.11
C ALA A 165 11.31 -17.52 -3.70
N LYS A 166 11.04 -18.75 -3.22
CA LYS A 166 9.84 -19.52 -3.61
C LYS A 166 8.50 -18.84 -3.25
N ASP A 167 8.45 -18.09 -2.14
CA ASP A 167 7.23 -17.40 -1.71
C ASP A 167 6.98 -16.18 -2.60
N VAL A 168 8.06 -15.49 -2.99
CA VAL A 168 8.01 -14.39 -3.97
C VAL A 168 7.56 -14.90 -5.35
N GLU A 169 8.08 -16.06 -5.76
CA GLU A 169 7.66 -16.71 -7.00
C GLU A 169 6.17 -17.07 -7.00
N ALA A 170 5.64 -17.56 -5.87
CA ALA A 170 4.24 -17.92 -5.76
C ALA A 170 3.26 -16.73 -5.84
N MET A 171 3.72 -15.49 -5.63
CA MET A 171 2.85 -14.30 -5.71
C MET A 171 2.36 -14.01 -7.14
N GLY A 172 3.04 -14.53 -8.16
CA GLY A 172 2.65 -14.39 -9.56
C GLY A 172 2.32 -12.93 -9.95
N PRO A 173 1.18 -12.68 -10.62
CA PRO A 173 0.81 -11.35 -11.10
C PRO A 173 0.37 -10.36 -10.00
N MET A 174 0.27 -10.78 -8.74
CA MET A 174 0.03 -9.83 -7.63
C MET A 174 1.27 -9.00 -7.27
N MET A 175 2.46 -9.48 -7.67
CA MET A 175 3.70 -8.79 -7.37
C MET A 175 3.94 -7.64 -8.35
N VAL A 176 4.00 -6.42 -7.82
CA VAL A 176 4.30 -5.23 -8.62
C VAL A 176 5.69 -5.35 -9.23
N GLY A 177 5.78 -5.19 -10.55
CA GLY A 177 7.02 -5.16 -11.31
C GLY A 177 7.39 -6.48 -11.99
N ARG A 178 6.55 -7.52 -11.84
CA ARG A 178 6.86 -8.86 -12.37
C ARG A 178 6.54 -9.05 -13.85
N GLY A 179 5.55 -8.33 -14.38
CA GLY A 179 5.05 -8.61 -15.71
C GLY A 179 4.25 -7.48 -16.33
N LYS A 180 3.43 -7.84 -17.33
CA LYS A 180 2.55 -6.88 -18.02
C LYS A 180 1.22 -6.70 -17.28
N GLU A 181 0.74 -7.75 -16.63
CA GLU A 181 -0.54 -7.76 -15.91
C GLU A 181 -0.29 -7.63 -14.41
N LEU A 182 -1.05 -6.75 -13.74
CA LEU A 182 -1.01 -6.59 -12.29
C LEU A 182 -2.36 -6.95 -11.70
N LEU A 183 -2.38 -7.92 -10.78
CA LEU A 183 -3.55 -8.22 -9.96
C LEU A 183 -3.48 -7.46 -8.65
N VAL A 184 -4.51 -6.67 -8.39
CA VAL A 184 -4.72 -5.94 -7.14
C VAL A 184 -5.76 -6.70 -6.34
N GLY A 185 -5.46 -7.08 -5.10
CA GLY A 185 -6.45 -7.71 -4.23
C GLY A 185 -7.54 -6.70 -3.87
N VAL A 186 -8.80 -7.10 -3.85
CA VAL A 186 -9.93 -6.21 -3.63
C VAL A 186 -10.79 -6.75 -2.50
N ARG A 187 -11.30 -5.83 -1.66
CA ARG A 187 -12.32 -6.12 -0.65
C ARG A 187 -13.12 -4.85 -0.30
N PRO A 188 -14.34 -4.95 0.24
CA PRO A 188 -15.07 -3.79 0.74
C PRO A 188 -14.35 -3.12 1.91
N TYR A 189 -14.63 -1.84 2.14
CA TYR A 189 -14.19 -1.13 3.35
C TYR A 189 -14.87 -1.69 4.60
N ASP A 190 -16.19 -1.87 4.53
CA ASP A 190 -16.97 -2.42 5.64
C ASP A 190 -16.53 -3.85 5.95
N GLY A 191 -16.35 -4.16 7.23
CA GLY A 191 -15.80 -5.43 7.73
C GLY A 191 -14.32 -5.62 7.41
N SER A 192 -13.61 -4.58 6.98
CA SER A 192 -12.18 -4.64 6.72
C SER A 192 -11.33 -4.32 7.94
N TRP A 193 -10.12 -4.87 7.96
CA TRP A 193 -9.11 -4.48 8.94
C TRP A 193 -8.84 -2.96 8.92
N GLN A 194 -9.05 -2.29 7.78
CA GLN A 194 -8.86 -0.85 7.70
C GLN A 194 -9.92 -0.07 8.49
N GLU A 195 -11.19 -0.52 8.43
CA GLU A 195 -12.26 0.04 9.25
C GLU A 195 -12.01 -0.23 10.74
N GLU A 196 -11.78 -1.50 11.11
CA GLU A 196 -11.50 -1.90 12.50
C GLU A 196 -10.35 -1.09 13.11
N ASN A 197 -9.24 -0.93 12.37
CA ASN A 197 -8.10 -0.18 12.84
C ASN A 197 -8.40 1.32 12.97
N LEU A 198 -9.22 1.89 12.10
CA LEU A 198 -9.60 3.31 12.19
C LEU A 198 -10.43 3.57 13.44
N GLU A 199 -11.39 2.69 13.74
CA GLU A 199 -12.21 2.79 14.95
C GLU A 199 -11.38 2.73 16.23
N VAL A 200 -10.39 1.83 16.30
CA VAL A 200 -9.45 1.78 17.44
C VAL A 200 -8.67 3.09 17.59
N LEU A 201 -8.18 3.65 16.48
CA LEU A 201 -7.42 4.90 16.52
C LEU A 201 -8.26 6.11 16.92
N LYS A 202 -9.53 6.16 16.50
CA LYS A 202 -10.47 7.20 16.94
C LYS A 202 -10.73 7.09 18.44
N ALA A 203 -11.01 5.88 18.93
CA ALA A 203 -11.21 5.63 20.36
C ALA A 203 -9.97 6.04 21.18
N GLU A 204 -8.76 5.67 20.74
CA GLU A 204 -7.52 6.11 21.39
C GLU A 204 -7.35 7.64 21.36
N ALA A 205 -7.72 8.30 20.25
CA ALA A 205 -7.63 9.75 20.12
C ALA A 205 -8.64 10.48 21.01
N GLU A 206 -9.85 9.94 21.15
CA GLU A 206 -10.90 10.43 22.05
C GLU A 206 -10.50 10.31 23.52
N GLU A 207 -9.97 9.14 23.91
CA GLU A 207 -9.49 8.90 25.27
C GLU A 207 -8.33 9.82 25.61
N ARG A 208 -7.39 9.99 24.67
CA ARG A 208 -6.23 10.85 24.87
C ARG A 208 -6.68 12.31 24.90
N TRP A 209 -7.22 12.88 23.82
CA TRP A 209 -7.47 14.32 23.68
C TRP A 209 -8.98 14.68 23.57
N PRO A 210 -9.78 14.50 24.63
CA PRO A 210 -11.24 14.66 24.57
C PRO A 210 -11.71 16.09 24.19
N GLY A 211 -10.88 17.11 24.43
CA GLY A 211 -11.23 18.52 24.19
C GLY A 211 -11.02 19.05 22.76
N HIS A 212 -10.38 18.29 21.85
CA HIS A 212 -10.07 18.78 20.49
C HIS A 212 -11.10 18.34 19.43
N LEU A 213 -11.88 17.29 19.67
CA LEU A 213 -12.87 16.76 18.72
C LEU A 213 -14.17 17.58 18.66
N GLY A 214 -14.52 18.30 19.74
CA GLY A 214 -15.68 19.20 19.78
C GLY A 214 -15.64 20.36 18.77
N ARG A 215 -14.49 20.62 18.14
CA ARG A 215 -14.33 21.63 17.08
C ARG A 215 -14.44 21.08 15.66
N ILE A 216 -14.33 19.76 15.46
CA ILE A 216 -14.34 19.14 14.12
C ILE A 216 -15.77 18.76 13.68
N HIS A 217 -16.73 18.65 14.59
CA HIS A 217 -18.15 18.41 14.28
C HIS A 217 -18.99 19.68 14.07
N ARG A 218 -18.36 20.85 13.88
CA ARG A 218 -19.05 22.13 13.60
C ARG A 218 -18.52 22.86 12.36
N SER A 219 -18.12 22.13 11.33
CA SER A 219 -17.78 22.70 10.02
C SER A 219 -18.45 21.93 8.90
#